data_AF-A0A8C9AHJ3-F1
#
_entry.id   AF-A0A8C9AHJ3-F1
#
_cell.length_a   1.000
_cell.length_b   1.000
_cell.length_c   1.000
_cell.angle_alpha   90.00
_cell.angle_beta   90.00
_cell.angle_gamma   90.00
#
_symmetry.space_group_name_H-M   'P 1'
#
loop_
_entity.id
_entity.type
_entity.pdbx_description
1 polymer ?
#
loop_
_entity_poly.entity_id
_entity_poly.type
_entity_poly.pdbx_seq_one_letter_code
_entity_poly.pdbx_strand_id
1 'polypeptide(L)'
;MVNAKPWFEEPPRAVELEGLAACEGAFSCKYSTLSPLGSGAFGFVWTAVDKEENKQVVVKFIKKEKVLEDCWIEDPKLGKVTLEIAILSRVEHTNIIKVLDVFENQGFFQLVMEKHGSGLDLFAFIDRHPRLDEPLASYIFRQVRAAGALLGWTRAWACGPWLQSSVIHWVKFSLLLYS
;
A
#
# COMPACT_ATOMS: atom_id res chain seq x y z
N MET A 1 -15.79 -30.95 -6.28
CA MET A 1 -14.46 -30.28 -6.31
C MET A 1 -14.73 -28.79 -6.28
N VAL A 2 -14.57 -28.16 -5.11
CA VAL A 2 -14.84 -26.73 -4.94
C VAL A 2 -13.69 -25.98 -5.61
N ASN A 3 -13.99 -25.30 -6.70
CA ASN A 3 -13.03 -24.50 -7.44
C ASN A 3 -12.69 -23.26 -6.59
N ALA A 4 -11.62 -23.36 -5.80
CA ALA A 4 -11.11 -22.21 -5.05
C ALA A 4 -10.54 -21.21 -6.06
N LYS A 5 -11.33 -20.19 -6.41
CA LYS A 5 -10.79 -19.01 -7.10
C LYS A 5 -9.64 -18.46 -6.24
N PRO A 6 -8.45 -18.21 -6.80
CA PRO A 6 -7.40 -17.51 -6.07
C PRO A 6 -7.97 -16.17 -5.61
N TRP A 7 -7.78 -15.83 -4.34
CA TRP A 7 -8.33 -14.60 -3.73
C TRP A 7 -7.59 -13.32 -4.17
N PHE A 8 -6.80 -13.37 -5.24
CA PHE A 8 -6.02 -12.24 -5.76
C PHE A 8 -6.20 -12.11 -7.27
N GLU A 9 -6.46 -10.89 -7.73
CA GLU A 9 -6.26 -10.51 -9.14
C GLU A 9 -4.75 -10.56 -9.43
N GLU A 10 -4.30 -11.09 -10.57
CA GLU A 10 -2.88 -10.95 -10.90
C GLU A 10 -2.57 -9.46 -11.12
N PRO A 11 -1.39 -8.97 -10.67
CA PRO A 11 -1.00 -7.61 -11.00
C PRO A 11 -0.94 -7.46 -12.53
N PRO A 12 -1.36 -6.31 -13.07
CA PRO A 12 -1.33 -6.09 -14.52
C PRO A 12 0.10 -6.27 -15.04
N ARG A 13 0.23 -6.60 -16.32
CA ARG A 13 1.56 -6.64 -16.98
C ARG A 13 2.03 -5.22 -17.29
N ALA A 14 3.33 -5.05 -17.55
CA ALA A 14 3.91 -3.73 -17.86
C ALA A 14 3.23 -3.08 -19.07
N VAL A 15 2.87 -3.87 -20.08
CA VAL A 15 2.13 -3.41 -21.27
C VAL A 15 0.73 -2.91 -20.90
N GLU A 16 0.08 -3.52 -19.90
CA GLU A 16 -1.23 -3.08 -19.42
C GLU A 16 -1.12 -1.82 -18.57
N LEU A 17 -0.02 -1.62 -17.83
CA LEU A 17 0.24 -0.35 -17.13
C LEU A 17 0.30 0.84 -18.08
N GLU A 18 1.03 0.68 -19.18
CA GLU A 18 1.17 1.72 -20.21
C GLU A 18 -0.17 2.01 -20.87
N GLY A 19 -0.94 0.97 -21.20
CA GLY A 19 -2.30 1.11 -21.74
C GLY A 19 -3.30 1.75 -20.77
N LEU A 20 -3.03 1.71 -19.46
CA LEU A 20 -3.86 2.32 -18.41
C LEU A 20 -3.50 3.78 -18.14
N ALA A 21 -2.49 4.37 -18.80
CA ALA A 21 -2.00 5.72 -18.49
C ALA A 21 -1.56 5.89 -17.01
N ALA A 22 -1.28 4.80 -16.30
CA ALA A 22 -1.03 4.83 -14.85
C ALA A 22 0.27 5.56 -14.49
N CYS A 23 1.26 5.52 -15.40
CA CYS A 23 2.57 6.14 -15.21
C CYS A 23 2.65 7.58 -15.74
N GLU A 24 1.64 8.07 -16.46
CA GLU A 24 1.70 9.38 -17.12
C GLU A 24 1.85 10.55 -16.14
N GLY A 25 2.46 11.64 -16.62
CA GLY A 25 2.64 12.88 -15.87
C GLY A 25 3.93 12.92 -15.06
N ALA A 26 3.92 13.71 -13.98
CA ALA A 26 5.11 14.01 -13.17
C ALA A 26 5.80 12.76 -12.59
N PHE A 27 5.04 11.69 -12.32
CA PHE A 27 5.60 10.41 -11.88
C PHE A 27 6.64 9.87 -12.88
N SER A 28 6.30 9.77 -14.17
CA SER A 28 7.21 9.28 -15.22
C SER A 28 8.46 10.12 -15.40
N CYS A 29 8.46 11.39 -14.98
CA CYS A 29 9.65 12.24 -15.06
C CYS A 29 10.70 11.83 -14.02
N LYS A 30 10.26 11.46 -12.80
CA LYS A 30 11.14 11.15 -11.67
C LYS A 30 11.41 9.64 -11.48
N TYR A 31 10.43 8.80 -11.81
CA TYR A 31 10.49 7.36 -11.54
C TYR A 31 10.34 6.52 -12.81
N SER A 32 10.94 5.32 -12.78
CA SER A 32 10.73 4.28 -13.79
C SER A 32 10.23 3.00 -13.12
N THR A 33 9.05 2.52 -13.50
CA THR A 33 8.51 1.24 -13.01
C THR A 33 9.37 0.07 -13.50
N LEU A 34 9.51 -0.95 -12.65
CA LEU A 34 10.35 -2.13 -12.91
C LEU A 34 9.50 -3.41 -12.97
N SER A 35 9.21 -4.01 -11.82
CA SER A 35 8.49 -5.28 -11.73
C SER A 35 7.25 -5.17 -10.84
N PRO A 36 6.17 -5.92 -11.15
CA PRO A 36 5.01 -5.98 -10.28
C PRO A 36 5.38 -6.63 -8.95
N LEU A 37 4.81 -6.11 -7.85
CA LEU A 37 4.90 -6.73 -6.52
C LEU A 37 3.58 -7.37 -6.12
N GLY A 38 2.46 -6.75 -6.45
CA GLY A 38 1.16 -7.28 -6.09
C GLY A 38 0.01 -6.43 -6.61
N SER A 39 -1.20 -6.95 -6.46
CA SER A 39 -2.44 -6.24 -6.77
C SER A 39 -3.32 -6.17 -5.53
N GLY A 40 -4.25 -5.21 -5.50
CA GLY A 40 -5.24 -5.11 -4.45
C GLY A 40 -6.54 -4.52 -4.95
N ALA A 41 -7.55 -4.49 -4.09
CA ALA A 41 -8.89 -4.02 -4.44
C ALA A 41 -8.91 -2.61 -5.07
N PHE A 42 -8.02 -1.72 -4.64
CA PHE A 42 -7.96 -0.31 -5.04
C PHE A 42 -6.96 -0.02 -6.18
N GLY A 43 -6.21 -1.01 -6.64
CA GLY A 43 -5.17 -0.81 -7.65
C GLY A 43 -4.05 -1.84 -7.59
N PHE A 44 -2.82 -1.42 -7.89
CA PHE A 44 -1.69 -2.34 -8.03
C PHE A 44 -0.38 -1.71 -7.58
N VAL A 45 0.59 -2.57 -7.22
CA VAL A 45 1.87 -2.19 -6.64
C VAL A 45 3.02 -2.73 -7.46
N TRP A 46 4.00 -1.87 -7.65
CA TRP A 46 5.19 -2.15 -8.44
C TRP A 46 6.43 -1.68 -7.70
N THR A 47 7.55 -2.36 -7.97
CA THR A 47 8.85 -1.75 -7.75
C THR A 47 9.09 -0.69 -8.82
N ALA A 48 9.78 0.38 -8.45
CA ALA A 48 10.28 1.39 -9.36
C ALA A 48 11.69 1.79 -8.95
N VAL A 49 12.37 2.55 -9.80
CA VAL A 49 13.65 3.18 -9.51
C VAL A 49 13.52 4.69 -9.62
N ASP A 50 14.06 5.40 -8.63
CA ASP A 50 14.29 6.84 -8.71
C ASP A 50 15.38 7.10 -9.75
N LYS A 51 15.08 7.90 -10.77
CA LYS A 51 16.01 8.15 -11.89
C LYS A 51 17.22 8.98 -11.48
N GLU A 52 17.10 9.80 -10.43
CA GLU A 52 18.19 10.66 -9.97
C GLU A 52 19.06 9.94 -8.94
N GLU A 53 18.44 9.31 -7.94
CA GLU A 53 19.17 8.63 -6.85
C GLU A 53 19.56 7.18 -7.21
N ASN A 54 19.02 6.65 -8.31
CA ASN A 54 19.14 5.24 -8.71
C ASN A 54 18.75 4.25 -7.59
N LYS A 55 17.79 4.67 -6.74
CA LYS A 55 17.33 3.94 -5.57
C LYS A 55 16.03 3.21 -5.86
N GLN A 56 15.92 1.95 -5.41
CA GLN A 56 14.67 1.20 -5.53
C GLN A 56 13.62 1.71 -4.55
N VAL A 57 12.41 1.90 -5.07
CA VAL A 57 11.22 2.36 -4.35
C VAL A 57 10.04 1.44 -4.67
N VAL A 58 8.95 1.60 -3.94
CA VAL A 58 7.67 0.94 -4.19
C VAL A 58 6.65 2.00 -4.58
N VAL A 59 5.90 1.76 -5.64
CA VAL A 59 4.80 2.63 -6.06
C VAL A 59 3.48 1.86 -6.01
N LYS A 60 2.48 2.44 -5.34
CA LYS A 60 1.10 1.97 -5.39
C LYS A 60 0.31 2.90 -6.30
N PHE A 61 -0.19 2.33 -7.40
CA PHE A 61 -1.11 3.02 -8.30
C PHE A 61 -2.54 2.80 -7.81
N ILE A 62 -3.22 3.89 -7.47
CA ILE A 62 -4.59 3.85 -6.94
C ILE A 62 -5.52 4.38 -8.03
N LYS A 63 -6.46 3.54 -8.47
CA LYS A 63 -7.45 3.89 -9.49
C LYS A 63 -8.50 4.81 -8.87
N LYS A 64 -8.62 6.05 -9.37
CA LYS A 64 -9.62 7.02 -8.88
C LYS A 64 -11.05 6.52 -9.02
N GLU A 65 -11.35 5.80 -10.09
CA GLU A 65 -12.67 5.19 -10.35
C GLU A 65 -13.07 4.13 -9.31
N LYS A 66 -12.10 3.49 -8.64
CA LYS A 66 -12.35 2.48 -7.62
C LYS A 66 -12.45 3.08 -6.20
N VAL A 67 -12.26 4.39 -6.05
CA VAL A 67 -12.36 5.07 -4.75
C VAL A 67 -13.83 5.41 -4.49
N LEU A 68 -14.37 4.83 -3.41
CA LEU A 68 -15.72 5.14 -2.94
C LEU A 68 -15.82 6.61 -2.53
N GLU A 69 -17.00 7.20 -2.72
CA GLU A 69 -17.23 8.62 -2.47
C GLU A 69 -16.89 9.04 -1.03
N ASP A 70 -17.20 8.17 -0.05
CA ASP A 70 -16.89 8.38 1.37
C ASP A 70 -15.39 8.26 1.73
N CYS A 71 -14.56 7.75 0.82
CA CYS A 71 -13.13 7.57 1.06
C CYS A 71 -12.29 8.78 0.59
N TRP A 72 -12.92 9.81 0.04
CA TRP A 72 -12.26 11.05 -0.36
C TRP A 72 -12.10 12.00 0.82
N ILE A 73 -10.91 12.58 0.94
CA ILE A 73 -10.53 13.52 1.99
C ILE A 73 -9.93 14.76 1.34
N GLU A 74 -10.39 15.93 1.78
CA GLU A 74 -9.75 17.21 1.45
C GLU A 74 -8.57 17.42 2.40
N ASP A 75 -7.35 17.27 1.90
CA ASP A 75 -6.11 17.56 2.62
C ASP A 75 -5.63 18.99 2.29
N PRO A 76 -5.31 19.83 3.29
CA PRO A 76 -4.86 21.20 3.03
C PRO A 76 -3.57 21.34 2.20
N LYS A 77 -2.74 20.29 2.14
CA LYS A 77 -1.47 20.28 1.40
C LYS A 77 -1.56 19.48 0.10
N LEU A 78 -2.28 18.37 0.11
CA LEU A 78 -2.37 17.44 -1.02
C LEU A 78 -3.64 17.63 -1.87
N GLY A 79 -4.59 18.44 -1.42
CA GLY A 79 -5.89 18.60 -2.05
C GLY A 79 -6.79 17.38 -1.83
N LYS A 80 -7.67 17.11 -2.79
CA LYS A 80 -8.63 16.01 -2.73
C LYS A 80 -7.92 14.68 -3.00
N VAL A 81 -7.67 13.92 -1.95
CA VAL A 81 -6.98 12.62 -2.00
C VAL A 81 -7.80 11.52 -1.34
N THR A 82 -7.33 10.28 -1.41
CA THR A 82 -7.94 9.19 -0.65
C THR A 82 -7.53 9.25 0.82
N LEU A 83 -8.37 8.69 1.70
CA LEU A 83 -8.05 8.54 3.13
C LEU A 83 -6.71 7.82 3.35
N GLU A 84 -6.39 6.84 2.52
CA GLU A 84 -5.10 6.12 2.57
C GLU A 84 -3.92 7.08 2.39
N ILE A 85 -3.95 7.91 1.35
CA ILE A 85 -2.89 8.90 1.07
C ILE A 85 -2.81 9.92 2.21
N ALA A 86 -3.96 10.48 2.62
CA ALA A 86 -4.01 11.51 3.66
C ALA A 86 -3.42 11.03 5.00
N ILE A 87 -3.68 9.77 5.38
CA ILE A 87 -3.13 9.19 6.60
C ILE A 87 -1.63 8.93 6.43
N LEU A 88 -1.20 8.21 5.38
CA LEU A 88 0.20 7.82 5.22
C LEU A 88 1.12 9.03 5.05
N SER A 89 0.65 10.11 4.41
CA SER A 89 1.43 11.34 4.26
C SER A 89 1.61 12.13 5.55
N ARG A 90 0.86 11.83 6.63
CA ARG A 90 0.94 12.54 7.92
C ARG A 90 1.64 11.73 9.02
N VAL A 91 1.99 10.49 8.74
CA VAL A 91 2.48 9.55 9.73
C VAL A 91 3.94 9.23 9.47
N GLU A 92 4.79 9.47 10.47
CA GLU A 92 6.20 9.11 10.44
C GLU A 92 6.51 8.26 11.67
N HIS A 93 6.85 6.98 11.44
CA HIS A 93 7.14 6.03 12.51
C HIS A 93 8.01 4.88 11.99
N THR A 94 8.91 4.35 12.81
CA THR A 94 9.83 3.27 12.41
C THR A 94 9.11 1.99 11.92
N ASN A 95 7.88 1.77 12.40
CA ASN A 95 7.03 0.64 12.00
C ASN A 95 5.90 1.03 11.03
N ILE A 96 5.99 2.19 10.37
CA ILE A 96 5.10 2.57 9.28
C ILE A 96 5.94 2.99 8.07
N ILE A 97 5.57 2.51 6.89
CA ILE A 97 6.30 2.78 5.66
C ILE A 97 6.36 4.28 5.36
N LYS A 98 7.54 4.79 5.05
CA LYS A 98 7.71 6.20 4.72
C LYS A 98 7.22 6.49 3.30
N VAL A 99 6.32 7.46 3.19
CA VAL A 99 5.93 8.07 1.92
C VAL A 99 7.05 9.00 1.46
N LEU A 100 7.48 8.83 0.21
CA LEU A 100 8.50 9.67 -0.42
C LEU A 100 7.83 10.77 -1.24
N ASP A 101 6.92 10.38 -2.12
CA ASP A 101 6.21 11.30 -3.00
C ASP A 101 4.79 10.82 -3.27
N VAL A 102 3.91 11.77 -3.60
CA VAL A 102 2.56 11.50 -4.09
C VAL A 102 2.37 12.26 -5.39
N PHE A 103 2.02 11.54 -6.44
CA PHE A 103 1.64 12.14 -7.72
C PHE A 103 0.18 11.84 -8.04
N GLU A 104 -0.35 12.67 -8.93
CA GLU A 104 -1.71 12.57 -9.41
C GLU A 104 -1.72 12.77 -10.93
N ASN A 105 -2.45 11.92 -11.63
CA ASN A 105 -2.84 12.14 -13.01
C ASN A 105 -4.35 11.98 -13.17
N GLN A 106 -4.88 12.02 -14.40
CA GLN A 106 -6.33 12.02 -14.63
C GLN A 106 -7.05 10.79 -14.04
N GLY A 107 -6.44 9.60 -14.12
CA GLY A 107 -7.07 8.34 -13.70
C GLY A 107 -6.53 7.74 -12.40
N PHE A 108 -5.34 8.16 -11.97
CA PHE A 108 -4.57 7.48 -10.94
C PHE A 108 -3.92 8.45 -9.96
N PHE A 109 -3.77 7.98 -8.72
CA PHE A 109 -2.73 8.45 -7.82
C PHE A 109 -1.53 7.50 -7.86
N GLN A 110 -0.31 8.05 -7.82
CA GLN A 110 0.92 7.29 -7.65
C GLN A 110 1.51 7.59 -6.27
N LEU A 111 1.29 6.69 -5.33
CA LEU A 111 1.84 6.78 -3.97
C LEU A 111 3.20 6.08 -3.94
N VAL A 112 4.27 6.86 -3.89
CA VAL A 112 5.66 6.37 -3.86
C VAL A 112 6.14 6.27 -2.42
N MET A 113 6.68 5.11 -2.07
CA MET A 113 7.11 4.73 -0.74
C MET A 113 8.50 4.13 -0.79
N GLU A 114 9.20 4.17 0.34
CA GLU A 114 10.45 3.43 0.46
C GLU A 114 10.24 1.93 0.22
N LYS A 115 11.24 1.27 -0.36
CA LYS A 115 11.24 -0.19 -0.45
C LYS A 115 11.82 -0.77 0.83
N HIS A 116 11.02 -1.50 1.61
CA HIS A 116 11.50 -2.24 2.77
C HIS A 116 11.84 -3.68 2.40
N GLY A 117 13.03 -4.13 2.82
CA GLY A 117 13.50 -5.49 2.61
C GLY A 117 13.43 -5.94 1.13
N SER A 118 12.95 -7.17 0.94
CA SER A 118 12.79 -7.76 -0.40
C SER A 118 11.46 -7.40 -1.08
N GLY A 119 10.55 -6.70 -0.38
CA GLY A 119 9.17 -6.50 -0.82
C GLY A 119 8.27 -7.71 -0.55
N LEU A 120 8.66 -8.58 0.40
CA LEU A 120 7.85 -9.71 0.84
C LEU A 120 6.82 -9.24 1.86
N ASP A 121 5.55 -9.54 1.61
CA ASP A 121 4.51 -9.25 2.57
C ASP A 121 4.40 -10.30 3.69
N LEU A 122 3.82 -9.91 4.82
CA LEU A 122 3.65 -10.80 5.97
C LEU A 122 2.81 -12.05 5.65
N PHE A 123 1.88 -11.95 4.69
CA PHE A 123 1.04 -13.08 4.31
C PHE A 123 1.84 -14.11 3.48
N ALA A 124 2.59 -13.65 2.48
CA ALA A 124 3.54 -14.44 1.70
C ALA A 124 4.67 -14.99 2.57
N PHE A 125 5.05 -14.27 3.63
CA PHE A 125 5.94 -14.80 4.66
C PHE A 125 5.29 -15.96 5.41
N ILE A 126 4.05 -15.83 5.88
CA ILE A 126 3.31 -16.90 6.59
C ILE A 126 3.05 -18.11 5.68
N ASP A 127 2.67 -17.89 4.42
CA ASP A 127 2.41 -18.94 3.42
C ASP A 127 3.65 -19.79 3.12
N ARG A 128 4.86 -19.25 3.36
CA ARG A 128 6.11 -20.02 3.27
C ARG A 128 6.31 -20.97 4.46
N HIS A 129 5.34 -21.06 5.37
CA HIS A 129 5.39 -21.86 6.60
C HIS A 129 6.72 -21.69 7.38
N PRO A 130 7.11 -20.47 7.74
CA PRO A 130 8.32 -20.22 8.49
C PRO A 130 8.17 -20.81 9.89
N ARG A 131 9.29 -21.23 10.49
CA ARG A 131 9.34 -21.58 11.91
C ARG A 131 9.22 -20.30 12.73
N LEU A 132 7.98 -19.91 13.03
CA LEU A 132 7.63 -18.82 13.93
C LEU A 132 7.55 -19.37 15.35
N ASP A 133 8.60 -19.13 16.14
CA ASP A 133 8.51 -19.34 17.58
C ASP A 133 7.72 -18.19 18.24
N GLU A 134 7.18 -18.45 19.43
CA GLU A 134 6.38 -17.49 20.17
C GLU A 134 7.10 -16.13 20.37
N PRO A 135 8.41 -16.06 20.65
CA PRO A 135 9.14 -14.79 20.72
C PRO A 135 9.13 -14.00 19.41
N LEU A 136 9.36 -14.64 18.26
CA LEU A 136 9.37 -13.96 16.96
C LEU A 136 7.96 -13.50 16.57
N ALA A 137 6.95 -14.32 16.81
CA ALA A 137 5.55 -13.94 16.58
C ALA A 137 5.13 -12.74 17.43
N SER A 138 5.50 -12.75 18.72
CA SER A 138 5.25 -11.66 19.65
C SER A 138 5.96 -10.37 19.23
N TYR A 139 7.20 -10.48 18.73
CA TYR A 139 7.96 -9.35 18.22
C TYR A 139 7.27 -8.68 17.01
N ILE A 140 6.82 -9.46 16.03
CA ILE A 140 6.07 -8.96 14.87
C ILE A 140 4.78 -8.29 15.34
N PHE A 141 4.03 -8.95 16.22
CA PHE A 141 2.74 -8.44 16.71
C PHE A 141 2.87 -7.11 17.46
N ARG A 142 3.96 -6.92 18.22
CA ARG A 142 4.23 -5.67 18.93
C ARG A 142 4.47 -4.50 17.97
N GLN A 143 5.10 -4.73 16.82
CA GLN A 143 5.29 -3.71 15.78
C GLN A 143 3.94 -3.29 15.19
N VAL A 144 3.05 -4.24 14.90
CA VAL A 144 1.69 -3.95 14.42
C VAL A 144 0.90 -3.12 15.43
N ARG A 145 0.97 -3.49 16.71
CA ARG A 145 0.28 -2.72 17.78
C ARG A 145 0.82 -1.31 17.92
N ALA A 146 2.13 -1.11 17.82
CA ALA A 146 2.75 0.22 17.89
C ALA A 146 2.25 1.12 16.75
N ALA A 147 2.19 0.60 15.52
CA ALA A 147 1.65 1.31 14.38
C ALA A 147 0.16 1.66 14.55
N GLY A 148 -0.66 0.70 14.99
CA GLY A 148 -2.10 0.94 15.23
C GLY A 148 -2.36 2.00 16.32
N ALA A 149 -1.59 2.00 17.40
CA ALA A 149 -1.72 2.98 18.48
C ALA A 149 -1.47 4.42 18.00
N LEU A 150 -0.49 4.63 17.11
CA LEU A 150 -0.18 5.94 16.53
C LEU A 150 -1.30 6.47 15.63
N LEU A 151 -1.98 5.56 14.91
CA LEU A 151 -3.11 5.87 14.05
C LEU A 151 -4.43 6.11 14.81
N GLY A 152 -4.40 6.15 16.15
CA GLY A 152 -5.59 6.40 16.98
C GLY A 152 -6.52 5.20 17.14
N TRP A 153 -6.05 3.97 16.89
CA TRP A 153 -6.88 2.75 16.97
C TRP A 153 -7.39 2.42 18.38
N THR A 154 -6.92 3.10 19.42
CA THR A 154 -7.37 2.90 20.80
C THR A 154 -8.82 3.37 21.06
N ARG A 155 -9.47 4.07 20.12
CA ARG A 155 -10.91 4.43 20.22
C ARG A 155 -11.82 3.90 19.10
N ALA A 156 -11.27 3.28 18.05
CA ALA A 156 -12.04 2.86 16.87
C ALA A 156 -12.79 1.52 17.01
N TRP A 157 -12.56 0.74 18.08
CA TRP A 157 -13.32 -0.49 18.36
C TRP A 157 -14.77 -0.23 18.82
N ALA A 158 -15.18 1.04 18.98
CA ALA A 158 -16.52 1.42 19.44
C ALA A 158 -17.49 1.82 18.30
N CYS A 159 -17.06 1.96 17.06
CA CYS A 159 -17.91 2.44 15.95
C CYS A 159 -18.03 1.44 14.79
N GLY A 160 -18.91 0.45 14.99
CA GLY A 160 -19.72 -0.21 13.95
C GLY A 160 -19.04 -1.08 12.86
N PRO A 161 -19.78 -2.01 12.21
CA PRO A 161 -19.24 -3.03 11.31
C PRO A 161 -18.76 -2.52 9.94
N TRP A 162 -18.99 -1.26 9.58
CA TRP A 162 -18.84 -0.78 8.20
C TRP A 162 -17.47 -0.18 7.88
N LEU A 163 -16.64 0.10 8.89
CA LEU A 163 -15.24 0.53 8.72
C LEU A 163 -14.25 -0.65 8.58
N GLN A 164 -14.71 -1.89 8.76
CA GLN A 164 -13.84 -3.06 8.86
C GLN A 164 -13.26 -3.50 7.51
N SER A 165 -14.01 -3.49 6.41
CA SER A 165 -13.49 -4.07 5.16
C SER A 165 -12.39 -3.22 4.52
N SER A 166 -12.51 -1.89 4.51
CA SER A 166 -11.50 -1.01 3.90
C SER A 166 -10.24 -0.91 4.76
N VAL A 167 -10.38 -0.87 6.10
CA VAL A 167 -9.26 -0.72 7.04
C VAL A 167 -8.54 -2.04 7.32
N ILE A 168 -9.22 -3.20 7.24
CA ILE A 168 -8.56 -4.52 7.33
C ILE A 168 -7.79 -4.82 6.04
N HIS A 169 -8.30 -4.40 4.87
CA HIS A 169 -7.50 -4.40 3.64
C HIS A 169 -6.32 -3.43 3.74
N TRP A 170 -6.51 -2.28 4.38
CA TRP A 170 -5.46 -1.29 4.63
C TRP A 170 -4.38 -1.79 5.59
N VAL A 171 -4.74 -2.53 6.67
CA VAL A 171 -3.77 -3.19 7.55
C VAL A 171 -3.10 -4.38 6.88
N LYS A 172 -3.82 -5.14 6.05
CA LYS A 172 -3.18 -6.12 5.15
C LYS A 172 -2.15 -5.44 4.25
N PHE A 173 -2.40 -4.20 3.80
CA PHE A 173 -1.53 -3.43 2.92
C PHE A 173 -0.35 -2.75 3.64
N SER A 174 -0.56 -2.14 4.80
CA SER A 174 0.52 -1.55 5.62
C SER A 174 1.43 -2.60 6.27
N LEU A 175 0.97 -3.86 6.37
CA LEU A 175 1.82 -5.01 6.71
C LEU A 175 2.56 -5.61 5.50
N LEU A 176 2.41 -5.07 4.28
CA LEU A 176 3.00 -5.65 3.05
C LEU A 176 4.50 -5.50 2.90
N LEU A 177 5.15 -4.76 3.79
CA LEU A 177 6.56 -4.46 3.65
C LEU A 177 7.36 -4.78 4.91
N TYR A 178 6.75 -5.39 5.94
CA TYR A 178 7.43 -5.75 7.18
C TYR A 178 7.92 -7.21 7.18
N SER A 179 8.92 -7.53 6.35
CA SER A 179 10.08 -8.38 6.68
C SER A 179 11.14 -8.37 5.57
#